data_AF-A0A2V9ZYJ7-F1
#
_entry.id   AF-A0A2V9ZYJ7-F1
#
_cell.length_a   1.000
_cell.length_b   1.000
_cell.length_c   1.000
_cell.angle_alpha   90.00
_cell.angle_beta   90.00
_cell.angle_gamma   90.00
#
_symmetry.space_group_name_H-M   'P 1'
#
loop_
_entity.id
_entity.type
_entity.pdbx_description
1 polymer ?
#
loop_
_entity_poly.entity_id
_entity_poly.type
_entity_poly.pdbx_seq_one_letter_code
_entity_poly.pdbx_strand_id
1 'polypeptide(L)' 'MSTERGALKDMALIKLAVSPESEARVRETAGKHGTNVVENGTDSVILEFTGTKENIDSFVEIVRP' A
#
# COMPACT_ATOMS: atom_id res chain seq x y z
N MET A 1 21.57 8.26 -27.22
CA MET A 1 20.98 7.98 -25.89
C MET A 1 19.67 7.27 -26.14
N SER A 2 19.55 5.99 -25.74
CA SER A 2 18.42 5.14 -26.14
C SER A 2 17.10 5.60 -25.51
N THR A 3 16.04 5.57 -26.31
CA THR A 3 14.69 6.09 -26.05
C THR A 3 13.71 5.00 -25.61
N GLU A 4 14.12 4.12 -24.71
CA GLU A 4 13.18 3.30 -23.93
C GLU A 4 13.19 3.79 -22.49
N ARG A 5 12.26 4.68 -22.13
CA ARG A 5 12.05 5.07 -20.72
C ARG A 5 10.85 4.33 -20.14
N GLY A 6 10.82 3.01 -20.32
CA GLY A 6 9.94 2.13 -19.56
C GLY A 6 10.63 1.71 -18.27
N ALA A 7 9.92 1.76 -17.15
CA ALA A 7 10.39 1.18 -15.89
C ALA A 7 9.44 0.04 -15.50
N LEU A 8 10.00 -1.11 -15.16
CA LEU A 8 9.22 -2.20 -14.58
C LEU A 8 8.75 -1.80 -13.18
N LYS A 9 7.49 -2.11 -12.90
CA LYS A 9 6.86 -1.89 -11.61
C LYS A 9 6.10 -3.15 -11.23
N ASP A 10 6.15 -3.44 -9.95
CA ASP A 10 5.34 -4.45 -9.31
C ASP A 10 4.09 -3.79 -8.76
N MET A 11 3.03 -4.59 -8.65
CA MET A 11 1.80 -4.22 -7.97
C MET A 11 1.54 -5.25 -6.90
N ALA A 12 1.25 -4.79 -5.68
CA ALA A 12 0.91 -5.64 -4.56
C ALA A 12 -0.45 -5.29 -3.99
N LEU A 13 -1.21 -6.33 -3.63
CA LEU A 13 -2.35 -6.24 -2.74
C LEU A 13 -1.90 -6.63 -1.33
N ILE A 14 -2.07 -5.71 -0.39
CA ILE A 14 -1.59 -5.83 0.98
C ILE A 14 -2.81 -5.86 1.89
N LYS A 15 -3.08 -7.03 2.50
CA LYS A 15 -4.12 -7.18 3.52
C LYS A 15 -3.52 -6.94 4.90
N LEU A 16 -4.09 -5.97 5.62
CA LEU A 16 -3.70 -5.61 6.97
C LEU A 16 -4.85 -5.95 7.92
N ALA A 17 -4.55 -6.62 9.02
CA ALA A 17 -5.49 -6.70 10.13
C ALA A 17 -5.53 -5.34 10.83
N VAL A 18 -6.72 -4.83 11.14
CA VAL A 18 -6.92 -3.55 11.82
C VAL A 18 -8.02 -3.68 12.87
N SER A 19 -7.97 -2.87 13.92
CA SER A 19 -9.13 -2.61 14.77
C SER A 19 -9.93 -1.42 14.23
N PRO A 20 -11.21 -1.26 14.63
CA PRO A 20 -11.99 -0.07 14.29
C PRO A 20 -11.30 1.25 14.70
N GLU A 21 -10.48 1.21 15.75
CA GLU A 21 -9.75 2.38 16.27
C GLU A 21 -8.48 2.69 15.48
N SER A 22 -7.88 1.70 14.80
CA SER A 22 -6.65 1.84 14.02
C SER A 22 -6.90 1.99 12.52
N GLU A 23 -8.05 1.54 12.01
CA GLU A 23 -8.41 1.59 10.58
C GLU A 23 -8.23 2.98 9.98
N ALA A 24 -8.74 4.02 10.64
CA ALA A 24 -8.68 5.39 10.13
C ALA A 24 -7.23 5.88 10.00
N ARG A 25 -6.38 5.55 10.98
CA ARG A 25 -4.94 5.89 10.96
C ARG A 25 -4.21 5.16 9.85
N VAL A 26 -4.49 3.87 9.67
CA VAL A 26 -3.87 3.07 8.59
C VAL A 26 -4.23 3.64 7.23
N ARG A 27 -5.49 3.99 7.00
CA ARG A 27 -5.94 4.63 5.74
C ARG A 27 -5.31 5.99 5.50
N GLU A 28 -5.20 6.82 6.54
CA GLU A 28 -4.55 8.12 6.42
C GLU A 28 -3.06 7.97 6.04
N THR A 29 -2.34 7.07 6.72
CA THR A 29 -0.93 6.77 6.43
C THR A 29 -0.76 6.21 5.02
N ALA A 30 -1.60 5.26 4.63
CA ALA A 30 -1.60 4.69 3.28
C ALA A 30 -1.86 5.76 2.21
N GLY A 31 -2.84 6.65 2.44
CA GLY A 31 -3.16 7.76 1.53
C GLY A 31 -1.97 8.71 1.27
N LYS A 32 -1.07 8.89 2.25
CA LYS A 32 0.16 9.70 2.08
C LYS A 32 1.19 9.06 1.15
N HIS A 33 1.02 7.79 0.80
CA HIS A 33 1.93 7.03 -0.07
C HIS A 33 1.33 6.71 -1.45
N GLY A 34 0.20 7.34 -1.81
CA GLY A 34 -0.39 7.21 -3.14
C GLY A 34 -0.98 5.82 -3.39
N THR A 35 -1.42 5.13 -2.34
CA THR A 35 -2.03 3.80 -2.42
C THR A 35 -3.54 3.90 -2.59
N ASN A 36 -4.14 2.90 -3.23
CA ASN A 36 -5.60 2.79 -3.30
C ASN A 36 -6.12 1.85 -2.21
N VAL A 37 -7.23 2.23 -1.57
CA VAL A 37 -7.97 1.30 -0.70
C VAL A 37 -8.91 0.50 -1.58
N VAL A 38 -8.67 -0.81 -1.68
CA VAL A 38 -9.47 -1.73 -2.50
C VAL A 38 -10.64 -2.29 -1.69
N GLU A 39 -10.41 -2.59 -0.42
CA GLU A 39 -11.42 -3.10 0.50
C GLU A 39 -11.23 -2.45 1.87
N ASN A 40 -12.35 -2.09 2.50
CA ASN A 40 -12.37 -1.56 3.85
C ASN A 40 -13.35 -2.36 4.70
N GLY A 41 -12.83 -3.28 5.51
CA GLY A 41 -13.58 -4.11 6.43
C GLY A 41 -13.50 -3.63 7.88
N THR A 42 -14.22 -4.31 8.76
CA THR A 42 -14.22 -3.99 10.20
C THR A 42 -13.00 -4.54 10.95
N ASP A 43 -12.37 -5.58 10.41
CA ASP A 43 -11.22 -6.27 10.98
C ASP A 43 -9.97 -6.22 10.08
N SER A 44 -10.12 -5.71 8.85
CA SER A 44 -9.05 -5.69 7.87
C SER A 44 -9.25 -4.64 6.79
N VAL A 45 -8.14 -4.20 6.19
CA VAL A 45 -8.11 -3.31 5.02
C VAL A 45 -7.25 -3.95 3.95
N ILE A 46 -7.64 -3.83 2.69
CA ILE A 46 -6.82 -4.22 1.55
C ILE A 46 -6.37 -2.97 0.81
N LEU A 47 -5.05 -2.81 0.69
CA LEU A 47 -4.40 -1.71 -0.01
C LEU A 47 -3.78 -2.22 -1.32
N GLU A 48 -3.90 -1.43 -2.38
CA GLU A 48 -3.15 -1.60 -3.62
C GLU A 48 -2.00 -0.59 -3.66
N PHE A 49 -0.80 -1.09 -3.90
CA PHE A 49 0.40 -0.27 -4.06
C PHE A 49 1.21 -0.70 -5.28
N THR A 50 1.59 0.26 -6.11
CA THR A 50 2.43 0.06 -7.29
C THR A 50 3.79 0.70 -7.06
N GLY A 51 4.86 -0.08 -7.16
CA GLY A 51 6.20 0.35 -6.79
C GLY A 51 7.29 -0.55 -7.37
N THR A 52 8.54 -0.34 -6.96
CA THR A 52 9.53 -1.43 -7.04
C THR A 52 9.26 -2.39 -5.88
N LYS A 53 9.77 -3.62 -5.99
CA LYS A 53 9.73 -4.58 -4.88
C LYS A 53 10.21 -3.98 -3.55
N GLU A 54 11.32 -3.26 -3.55
CA GLU A 54 11.88 -2.63 -2.35
C GLU A 54 10.93 -1.59 -1.73
N ASN A 55 10.24 -0.81 -2.57
CA ASN A 55 9.26 0.16 -2.10
C ASN A 55 8.04 -0.53 -1.50
N ILE A 56 7.58 -1.63 -2.11
CA ILE A 56 6.45 -2.41 -1.59
C ILE A 56 6.80 -3.01 -0.23
N ASP A 57 7.95 -3.66 -0.13
CA ASP A 57 8.41 -4.28 1.11
C ASP A 57 8.59 -3.22 2.22
N SER A 58 9.12 -2.04 1.88
CA SER A 58 9.23 -0.91 2.83
C SER A 58 7.87 -0.34 3.23
N PHE A 59 6.93 -0.27 2.29
CA PHE A 59 5.59 0.26 2.54
C PHE A 59 4.83 -0.61 3.55
N VAL A 60 4.93 -1.94 3.45
CA VAL A 60 4.31 -2.87 4.41
C VAL A 60 4.72 -2.58 5.85
N GLU A 61 5.99 -2.26 6.09
CA GLU A 61 6.49 -1.94 7.43
C GLU A 61 5.98 -0.59 7.94
N ILE A 62 5.67 0.36 7.05
CA ILE A 62 5.13 1.68 7.43
C ILE A 62 3.66 1.60 7.83
N VAL A 63 2.87 0.78 7.13
CA VAL A 63 1.42 0.69 7.34
C VAL A 63 1.00 -0.39 8.33
N ARG A 64 1.94 -1.21 8.81
CA ARG A 64 1.67 -2.18 9.87
C ARG A 64 1.25 -1.41 11.14
N PRO A 65 0.06 -1.69 11.72
CA PRO A 65 -0.44 -1.03 12.93
C PRO A 65 0.47 -1.21 14.14
#